data_AF-A8S5H4-F1
#
_entry.id   AF-A8S5H4-F1
#
_cell.length_a   1.000
_cell.length_b   1.000
_cell.length_c   1.000
_cell.angle_alpha   90.00
_cell.angle_beta   90.00
_cell.angle_gamma   90.00
#
_symmetry.space_group_name_H-M   'P 1'
#
loop_
_entity.id
_entity.type
_entity.pdbx_description
1 polymer ?
#
loop_
_entity_poly.entity_id
_entity_poly.type
_entity_poly.pdbx_seq_one_letter_code
_entity_poly.pdbx_strand_id
1 'polypeptide(L)'
;MGRAERRRNAKNERKEKKATYNLTREQLNHMVHERVEDELDHMRQEAMEEAINTAMLLLLTLPLKVLMDHYWNKSYTKRMPEFINYVLSYYEQWQKGELDMDELRKELWEYGGVRLEEVED
;
A
#
# COMPACT_ATOMS: atom_id res chain seq x y z
N MET A 1 62.42 5.97 4.08
CA MET A 1 61.44 4.91 4.42
C MET A 1 62.14 3.61 4.78
N GLY A 2 62.00 3.19 6.02
CA GLY A 2 62.51 1.90 6.52
C GLY A 2 61.72 0.70 5.98
N ARG A 3 62.31 -0.50 6.05
CA ARG A 3 61.70 -1.74 5.52
C ARG A 3 60.33 -2.05 6.15
N ALA A 4 60.12 -1.66 7.41
CA ALA A 4 58.86 -1.83 8.13
C ALA A 4 57.74 -0.90 7.61
N GLU A 5 58.08 0.36 7.28
CA GLU A 5 57.15 1.32 6.68
C GLU A 5 56.66 0.85 5.31
N ARG A 6 57.56 0.37 4.44
CA ARG A 6 57.16 -0.14 3.11
C ARG A 6 56.21 -1.32 3.20
N ARG A 7 56.38 -2.20 4.19
CA ARG A 7 55.47 -3.33 4.43
C ARG A 7 54.10 -2.88 4.93
N ARG A 8 54.03 -1.82 5.75
CA ARG A 8 52.76 -1.23 6.20
C ARG A 8 52.00 -0.58 5.04
N ASN A 9 52.69 0.22 4.22
CA ASN A 9 52.06 0.83 3.05
C ASN A 9 51.60 -0.22 2.04
N ALA A 10 52.41 -1.23 1.71
CA ALA A 10 51.99 -2.30 0.80
C ALA A 10 50.79 -3.12 1.32
N LYS A 11 50.63 -3.24 2.64
CA LYS A 11 49.47 -3.90 3.25
C LYS A 11 48.22 -3.01 3.20
N ASN A 12 48.36 -1.70 3.38
CA ASN A 12 47.27 -0.75 3.24
C ASN A 12 46.83 -0.62 1.78
N GLU A 13 47.76 -0.50 0.83
CA GLU A 13 47.47 -0.50 -0.61
C GLU A 13 46.76 -1.77 -1.07
N ARG A 14 47.10 -2.93 -0.50
CA ARG A 14 46.38 -4.19 -0.80
C ARG A 14 44.98 -4.24 -0.21
N LYS A 15 44.73 -3.58 0.92
CA LYS A 15 43.39 -3.46 1.52
C LYS A 15 42.52 -2.44 0.79
N GLU A 16 43.14 -1.41 0.21
CA GLU A 16 42.47 -0.37 -0.57
C GLU A 16 42.09 -0.83 -1.99
N LYS A 17 42.72 -1.90 -2.50
CA LYS A 17 42.34 -2.50 -3.78
C LYS A 17 40.95 -3.12 -3.67
N LYS A 18 39.94 -2.37 -4.14
CA LYS A 18 38.59 -2.87 -4.39
C LYS A 18 38.66 -4.04 -5.37
N ALA A 19 37.93 -5.11 -5.09
CA ALA A 19 37.85 -6.27 -5.97
C ALA A 19 37.27 -5.84 -7.33
N THR A 20 38.05 -5.98 -8.40
CA THR A 20 37.60 -5.72 -9.77
C THR A 20 36.98 -7.00 -10.31
N TYR A 21 35.68 -6.95 -10.59
CA TYR A 21 34.97 -8.06 -11.23
C TYR A 21 34.90 -7.81 -12.74
N ASN A 22 35.22 -8.83 -13.54
CA ASN A 22 35.07 -8.80 -14.99
C ASN A 22 33.70 -9.36 -15.35
N LEU A 23 32.72 -8.47 -15.51
CA LEU A 23 31.36 -8.82 -15.91
C LEU A 23 31.20 -8.64 -17.42
N THR A 24 30.48 -9.55 -18.07
CA THR A 24 30.04 -9.39 -19.45
C THR A 24 28.91 -8.35 -19.54
N ARG A 25 28.72 -7.76 -20.72
CA ARG A 25 27.65 -6.77 -20.94
C ARG A 25 26.26 -7.37 -20.72
N GLU A 26 26.08 -8.64 -21.06
CA GLU A 26 24.81 -9.37 -20.83
C GLU A 26 24.54 -9.57 -19.34
N GLN A 27 25.56 -9.95 -18.54
CA GLN A 27 25.43 -10.06 -17.09
C GLN A 27 25.09 -8.72 -16.44
N LEU A 28 25.72 -7.64 -16.89
CA LEU A 28 25.40 -6.28 -16.41
C LEU A 28 23.96 -5.90 -16.75
N ASN A 29 23.51 -6.14 -17.98
CA ASN A 29 22.15 -5.85 -18.40
C ASN A 29 21.12 -6.64 -17.59
N HIS A 30 21.37 -7.93 -17.34
CA HIS A 30 20.50 -8.76 -16.51
C HIS A 30 20.38 -8.21 -15.08
N MET A 31 21.52 -7.90 -14.45
CA MET A 31 21.53 -7.36 -13.08
C MET A 31 20.83 -6.00 -12.98
N VAL A 32 20.96 -5.14 -14.00
CA VAL A 32 20.24 -3.86 -14.05
C VAL A 32 18.75 -4.10 -14.26
N HIS A 33 18.37 -5.00 -15.16
CA HIS A 33 16.97 -5.27 -15.47
C HIS A 33 16.23 -5.83 -14.26
N GLU A 34 16.78 -6.86 -13.61
CA GLU A 34 16.23 -7.47 -12.39
C GLU A 34 16.04 -6.43 -11.28
N ARG A 35 17.05 -5.58 -11.05
CA ARG A 35 16.93 -4.51 -10.05
C ARG A 35 15.89 -3.46 -10.39
N VAL A 36 15.76 -3.09 -11.67
CA VAL A 36 14.75 -2.13 -12.12
C VAL A 36 13.35 -2.73 -12.04
N GLU A 37 13.19 -4.02 -12.35
CA GLU A 37 11.92 -4.73 -12.18
C GLU A 37 11.49 -4.76 -10.71
N ASP A 38 12.39 -5.14 -9.80
CA ASP A 38 12.13 -5.13 -8.35
C ASP A 38 11.73 -3.73 -7.85
N GLU A 39 12.47 -2.69 -8.27
CA GLU A 39 12.17 -1.29 -7.90
C GLU A 39 10.80 -0.84 -8.46
N LEU A 40 10.48 -1.21 -9.71
CA LEU A 40 9.18 -0.89 -10.33
C LEU A 40 8.02 -1.61 -9.62
N ASP A 41 8.20 -2.86 -9.22
CA ASP A 41 7.17 -3.61 -8.53
C ASP A 41 6.93 -3.08 -7.13
N HIS A 42 7.97 -2.68 -6.41
CA HIS A 42 7.83 -1.95 -5.14
C HIS A 42 7.10 -0.62 -5.31
N MET A 43 7.49 0.20 -6.30
CA MET A 43 6.83 1.48 -6.57
C MET A 43 5.34 1.30 -6.91
N ARG A 44 4.99 0.26 -7.67
CA ARG A 44 3.59 -0.06 -7.99
C ARG A 44 2.80 -0.47 -6.76
N GLN A 45 3.38 -1.30 -5.90
CA GLN A 45 2.75 -1.72 -4.65
C GLN A 45 2.49 -0.52 -3.74
N GLU A 46 3.49 0.35 -3.55
CA GLU A 46 3.36 1.56 -2.74
C GLU A 46 2.27 2.49 -3.30
N ALA A 47 2.28 2.75 -4.60
CA ALA A 47 1.25 3.59 -5.24
C ALA A 47 -0.15 2.99 -5.11
N MET A 48 -0.29 1.67 -5.21
CA MET A 48 -1.56 0.97 -5.06
C MET A 48 -2.05 1.03 -3.60
N GLU A 49 -1.18 0.80 -2.62
CA GLU A 49 -1.51 0.93 -1.21
C GLU A 49 -1.94 2.36 -0.86
N GLU A 50 -1.24 3.38 -1.38
CA GLU A 50 -1.60 4.78 -1.19
C GLU A 50 -2.98 5.11 -1.79
N ALA A 51 -3.27 4.59 -2.99
CA ALA A 51 -4.56 4.75 -3.64
C ALA A 51 -5.68 4.07 -2.85
N ILE A 52 -5.45 2.84 -2.38
CA ILE A 52 -6.40 2.09 -1.56
C ILE A 52 -6.69 2.82 -0.24
N ASN A 53 -5.65 3.30 0.45
CA ASN A 53 -5.80 4.05 1.70
C ASN A 53 -6.59 5.35 1.48
N THR A 54 -6.29 6.05 0.40
CA THR A 54 -7.02 7.26 0.01
C THR A 54 -8.49 6.95 -0.29
N ALA A 55 -8.77 5.88 -1.04
CA ALA A 55 -10.12 5.43 -1.33
C ALA A 55 -10.89 5.06 -0.06
N MET A 56 -10.30 4.29 0.86
CA MET A 56 -10.90 3.96 2.16
C MET A 56 -11.22 5.21 2.99
N LEU A 57 -10.30 6.18 3.04
CA LEU A 57 -10.52 7.44 3.75
C LEU A 57 -11.71 8.19 3.15
N LEU A 58 -11.78 8.32 1.83
CA LEU A 58 -12.88 9.03 1.15
C LEU A 58 -14.22 8.31 1.35
N LEU A 59 -14.25 6.98 1.22
CA LEU A 59 -15.43 6.15 1.40
C LEU A 59 -16.02 6.25 2.80
N LEU A 60 -15.20 6.48 3.82
CA LEU A 60 -15.66 6.67 5.20
C LEU A 60 -16.00 8.15 5.51
N THR A 61 -15.15 9.08 5.08
CA THR A 61 -15.28 10.50 5.48
C THR A 61 -16.41 11.23 4.77
N LEU A 62 -16.64 10.97 3.48
CA LEU A 62 -17.70 11.65 2.73
C LEU A 62 -19.10 11.29 3.24
N PRO A 63 -19.47 10.01 3.43
CA PRO A 63 -20.79 9.67 3.98
C PRO A 63 -20.96 10.17 5.41
N LEU A 64 -19.92 10.13 6.25
CA LEU A 64 -19.97 10.69 7.60
C LEU A 64 -20.28 12.19 7.58
N LYS A 65 -19.67 12.94 6.66
CA LYS A 65 -19.97 14.37 6.49
C LYS A 65 -21.42 14.61 6.06
N VAL A 66 -21.92 13.83 5.10
CA VAL A 66 -23.32 13.89 4.66
C VAL A 66 -24.27 13.56 5.82
N LEU A 67 -23.97 12.52 6.60
CA LEU A 67 -24.74 12.13 7.77
C LEU A 67 -24.78 13.24 8.82
N MET A 68 -23.65 13.92 9.06
CA MET A 68 -23.58 15.06 9.98
C MET A 68 -24.48 16.21 9.53
N ASP A 69 -24.35 16.60 8.26
CA ASP A 69 -24.96 17.83 7.75
C ASP A 69 -26.46 17.68 7.48
N HIS A 70 -26.89 16.52 7.00
CA HIS A 70 -28.26 16.31 6.52
C HIS A 70 -29.14 15.43 7.42
N TYR A 71 -28.56 14.48 8.17
CA TYR A 71 -29.34 13.48 8.90
C TYR A 71 -29.23 13.60 10.42
N TRP A 72 -28.04 13.89 10.96
CA TRP A 72 -27.74 13.88 12.39
C TRP A 72 -27.29 15.25 12.93
N ASN A 73 -27.84 16.33 12.37
CA ASN A 73 -27.48 17.73 12.68
C ASN A 73 -27.29 18.08 14.16
N LYS A 74 -28.02 17.45 15.10
CA LYS A 74 -27.94 17.70 16.55
C LYS A 74 -27.36 16.55 17.37
N SER A 75 -27.21 15.36 16.79
CA SER A 75 -26.86 14.13 17.50
C SER A 75 -25.63 13.41 16.93
N TYR A 76 -24.96 13.99 15.94
CA TYR A 76 -23.82 13.38 15.26
C TYR A 76 -22.72 12.97 16.25
N THR A 77 -22.45 13.77 17.29
CA THR A 77 -21.44 13.48 18.31
C THR A 77 -21.68 12.16 19.06
N LYS A 78 -22.93 11.71 19.17
CA LYS A 78 -23.30 10.45 19.80
C LYS A 78 -23.51 9.32 18.79
N ARG A 79 -24.07 9.63 17.61
CA ARG A 79 -24.43 8.62 16.58
C ARG A 79 -23.26 8.22 15.69
N MET A 80 -22.32 9.11 15.42
CA MET A 80 -21.16 8.81 14.57
C MET A 80 -20.29 7.68 15.12
N PRO A 81 -19.90 7.65 16.41
CA PRO A 81 -19.10 6.55 16.94
C PRO A 81 -19.80 5.20 16.79
N GLU A 82 -21.10 5.15 17.06
CA GLU A 82 -21.90 3.93 16.93
C GLU A 82 -21.97 3.45 15.48
N PHE A 83 -22.22 4.36 14.54
CA PHE A 83 -22.21 4.06 13.12
C PHE A 83 -20.86 3.53 12.64
N ILE A 84 -19.76 4.17 13.02
CA ILE A 84 -18.41 3.73 12.65
C ILE A 84 -18.14 2.32 13.20
N ASN A 85 -18.56 2.03 14.44
CA ASN A 85 -18.41 0.70 15.01
C ASN A 85 -19.17 -0.37 14.20
N TYR A 86 -20.38 -0.07 13.73
CA TYR A 86 -21.10 -1.01 12.84
C TYR A 86 -20.35 -1.22 11.52
N VAL A 87 -19.88 -0.16 10.87
CA VAL A 87 -19.10 -0.27 9.63
C VAL A 87 -17.84 -1.12 9.82
N LEU A 88 -17.10 -0.89 10.91
CA LEU A 88 -15.93 -1.71 11.25
C LEU A 88 -16.30 -3.16 11.51
N SER A 89 -17.43 -3.41 12.19
CA SER A 89 -17.89 -4.78 12.45
C SER A 89 -18.25 -5.56 11.18
N TYR A 90 -18.84 -4.90 10.18
CA TYR A 90 -19.11 -5.51 8.87
C TYR A 90 -17.81 -5.77 8.10
N TYR A 91 -16.86 -4.84 8.18
CA TYR A 91 -15.55 -5.03 7.57
C TYR A 91 -14.81 -6.23 8.17
N GLU A 92 -14.83 -6.41 9.50
CA GLU A 92 -14.25 -7.58 10.16
C GLU A 92 -14.93 -8.89 9.74
N GLN A 93 -16.26 -8.90 9.63
CA GLN A 93 -17.01 -10.09 9.16
C GLN A 93 -16.64 -10.44 7.73
N TRP A 94 -16.54 -9.44 6.85
CA TRP A 94 -16.09 -9.63 5.48
C TRP A 94 -14.66 -10.19 5.42
N GLN A 95 -13.73 -9.64 6.21
CA GLN A 95 -12.36 -10.17 6.31
C GLN A 95 -12.30 -11.62 6.80
N LYS A 96 -13.22 -12.02 7.67
CA LYS A 96 -13.35 -13.40 8.16
C LYS A 96 -14.06 -14.32 7.15
N GLY A 97 -14.60 -13.77 6.05
CA GLY A 97 -15.41 -14.51 5.08
C GLY A 97 -16.83 -14.86 5.58
N GLU A 98 -17.27 -14.23 6.67
CA GLU A 98 -18.61 -14.42 7.24
C GLU A 98 -19.67 -13.55 6.53
N LEU A 99 -19.24 -12.53 5.80
CA LEU A 99 -20.08 -11.62 5.03
C LEU A 99 -19.65 -11.65 3.56
N ASP A 100 -20.58 -12.00 2.68
CA ASP A 100 -20.37 -11.97 1.23
C ASP A 100 -20.81 -10.61 0.65
N MET A 101 -19.92 -9.96 -0.11
CA MET A 101 -20.19 -8.67 -0.74
C MET A 101 -21.16 -8.79 -1.91
N ASP A 102 -21.20 -9.93 -2.60
CA ASP A 102 -22.16 -10.17 -3.69
C ASP A 102 -23.59 -10.25 -3.16
N GLU A 103 -23.77 -10.99 -2.07
CA GLU A 103 -25.05 -11.08 -1.37
C GLU A 103 -25.47 -9.73 -0.81
N LEU A 104 -24.56 -9.00 -0.15
CA LEU A 104 -24.84 -7.68 0.39
C LEU A 104 -25.25 -6.68 -0.71
N ARG A 105 -24.59 -6.69 -1.87
CA ARG A 105 -24.97 -5.85 -3.02
C ARG A 105 -26.38 -6.16 -3.50
N LYS A 106 -26.74 -7.44 -3.55
CA LYS A 106 -28.07 -7.88 -3.94
C LYS A 106 -29.13 -7.44 -2.93
N GLU A 107 -28.87 -7.59 -1.64
CA GLU A 107 -29.77 -7.11 -0.58
C GLU A 107 -29.97 -5.59 -0.63
N LEU A 108 -28.89 -4.83 -0.80
CA LEU A 108 -28.96 -3.37 -0.91
C LEU A 108 -29.74 -2.91 -2.14
N TRP A 109 -29.69 -3.68 -3.24
CA TRP A 109 -30.53 -3.44 -4.40
C TRP A 109 -31.99 -3.75 -4.12
N GLU A 110 -32.30 -4.92 -3.56
CA GLU A 110 -33.68 -5.38 -3.33
C GLU A 110 -34.41 -4.53 -2.27
N TYR A 111 -33.72 -4.14 -1.20
CA TYR A 111 -34.32 -3.41 -0.07
C TYR A 111 -34.02 -1.91 -0.09
N GLY A 112 -32.86 -1.52 -0.60
CA GLY A 112 -32.41 -0.12 -0.61
C GLY A 112 -32.67 0.59 -1.94
N GLY A 113 -32.88 -0.13 -3.04
CA GLY A 113 -33.01 0.43 -4.38
C GLY A 113 -31.75 1.15 -4.88
N VAL A 114 -30.59 0.90 -4.26
CA VAL A 114 -29.31 1.51 -4.60
C VAL A 114 -28.40 0.46 -5.23
N ARG A 115 -27.72 0.83 -6.31
CA ARG A 115 -26.76 -0.02 -7.01
C ARG A 115 -25.38 0.62 -6.97
N LEU A 116 -24.39 -0.12 -6.47
CA LEU A 116 -22.97 0.25 -6.56
C LEU A 116 -22.38 -0.59 -7.69
N GLU A 117 -22.20 0.02 -8.85
CA GLU A 117 -21.53 -0.59 -9.99
C GLU A 117 -20.12 -0.02 -10.13
N GLU A 118 -19.19 -0.87 -10.53
CA GLU A 118 -17.91 -0.40 -11.07
C GLU A 118 -18.22 0.28 -12.41
N VAL A 119 -17.84 1.54 -12.54
CA VAL A 119 -17.89 2.23 -13.83
C VAL A 119 -16.66 1.74 -14.58
N GLU A 120 -16.84 0.86 -15.56
CA GLU A 120 -15.78 0.52 -16.51
C GLU A 120 -15.51 1.77 -17.38
N ASP A 121 -14.31 2.34 -17.27
CA ASP A 121 -13.75 3.34 -18.19
C ASP A 121 -13.11 2.67 -19.42
#